data_AF-C9SGL7-F1
#
_entry.id   AF-C9SGL7-F1
#
_cell.length_a   1.000
_cell.length_b   1.000
_cell.length_c   1.000
_cell.angle_alpha   90.00
_cell.angle_beta   90.00
_cell.angle_gamma   90.00
#
_symmetry.space_group_name_H-M   'P 1'
#
loop_
_entity.id
_entity.type
_entity.pdbx_description
1 polymer ?
#
loop_
_entity_poly.entity_id
_entity_poly.type
_entity_poly.pdbx_seq_one_letter_code
_entity_poly.pdbx_strand_id
1 'polypeptide(L)'
;MSSTPQFRLTIEDGQFRDRKGRTVVLRGINLAGDAKLPSEPDQPSHVGTDFFDGDSVKFHARPFPKDEAHIHFSRLTRWGFNTIRYVFTWEALEAAGPGRYARSLFSTQSTF
;
A
#
# COMPACT_ATOMS: atom_id res chain seq x y z
N MET A 1 14.07 -16.09 21.90
CA MET A 1 13.07 -15.05 22.22
C MET A 1 12.81 -14.26 20.95
N SER A 2 11.60 -14.33 20.39
CA SER A 2 11.28 -13.66 19.12
C SER A 2 11.33 -12.14 19.31
N SER A 3 12.20 -11.46 18.56
CA SER A 3 12.31 -10.01 18.57
C SER A 3 11.01 -9.42 18.03
N THR A 4 10.17 -8.87 18.91
CA THR A 4 8.97 -8.15 18.48
C THR A 4 9.38 -7.01 17.54
N PRO A 5 8.75 -6.87 16.35
CA PRO A 5 9.14 -5.85 15.38
C PRO A 5 9.13 -4.45 15.97
N GLN A 6 10.12 -3.64 15.60
CA GLN A 6 10.40 -2.31 16.17
C GLN A 6 9.25 -1.32 16.04
N PHE A 7 8.37 -1.52 15.05
CA PHE A 7 7.28 -0.61 14.68
C PHE A 7 5.89 -1.01 15.23
N ARG A 8 5.81 -2.00 16.13
CA ARG A 8 4.52 -2.40 16.71
C ARG A 8 3.95 -1.28 17.58
N LEU A 9 2.71 -0.91 17.31
CA LEU A 9 1.91 0.01 18.13
C LEU A 9 0.83 -0.76 18.90
N THR A 10 0.56 -0.33 20.13
CA THR A 10 -0.60 -0.76 20.93
C THR A 10 -1.54 0.43 21.16
N ILE A 11 -2.75 0.15 21.64
CA ILE A 11 -3.73 1.18 22.03
C ILE A 11 -3.92 1.07 23.55
N GLU A 12 -3.61 2.15 24.25
CA GLU A 12 -3.76 2.28 25.70
C GLU A 12 -4.39 3.64 25.99
N ASP A 13 -5.50 3.67 26.73
CA ASP A 13 -6.26 4.89 27.08
C ASP A 13 -6.58 5.78 25.86
N GLY A 14 -6.94 5.16 24.74
CA GLY A 14 -7.27 5.85 23.49
C GLY A 14 -6.06 6.47 22.77
N GLN A 15 -4.83 6.15 23.18
CA GLN A 15 -3.59 6.65 22.57
C GLN A 15 -2.81 5.51 21.91
N PHE A 16 -2.16 5.80 20.78
CA PHE A 16 -1.17 4.87 20.23
C PHE A 16 0.10 4.91 21.07
N ARG A 17 0.60 3.73 21.45
CA ARG A 17 1.83 3.57 22.23
C ARG A 17 2.85 2.76 21.46
N ASP A 18 4.11 3.16 21.54
CA ASP A 18 5.22 2.32 21.09
C ASP A 18 5.68 1.37 22.20
N ARG A 19 6.65 0.50 21.88
CA ARG A 19 7.20 -0.47 22.84
C ARG A 19 7.91 0.15 24.05
N LYS A 20 8.21 1.45 24.02
CA LYS A 20 8.83 2.19 25.14
C LYS A 20 7.77 2.93 25.97
N GLY A 21 6.48 2.71 25.72
CA GLY A 21 5.36 3.38 26.41
C GLY A 21 5.14 4.82 25.98
N ARG A 22 5.83 5.30 24.94
CA ARG A 22 5.71 6.68 24.45
C ARG A 22 4.42 6.82 23.64
N THR A 23 3.70 7.92 23.83
CA THR A 23 2.58 8.27 22.95
C THR A 23 3.09 8.59 21.55
N VAL A 24 2.48 7.98 20.54
CA VAL A 24 2.81 8.20 19.13
C VAL A 24 1.65 8.92 18.45
N VAL A 25 1.94 10.08 17.85
CA VAL A 25 0.99 10.78 16.98
C VAL A 25 1.28 10.37 15.54
N LEU A 26 0.31 9.74 14.88
CA LEU A 26 0.41 9.34 13.48
C LEU A 26 0.14 10.56 12.59
N ARG A 27 1.18 11.04 11.91
CA ARG A 27 1.13 12.12 10.93
C ARG A 27 1.49 11.54 9.58
N GLY A 28 0.47 11.29 8.78
CA GLY A 28 0.61 10.51 7.57
C GLY A 28 -0.06 11.09 6.35
N ILE A 29 0.15 10.39 5.23
CA ILE A 29 -0.44 10.69 3.94
C ILE A 29 -1.10 9.43 3.35
N ASN A 30 -2.13 9.61 2.53
CA ASN A 30 -2.64 8.53 1.70
C ASN A 30 -1.68 8.30 0.53
N LEU A 31 -1.32 7.05 0.30
CA LEU A 31 -0.46 6.65 -0.81
C LEU A 31 -1.26 5.78 -1.77
N ALA A 32 -1.03 5.96 -3.08
CA ALA A 32 -1.72 5.25 -4.17
C ALA A 32 -3.22 5.62 -4.32
N GLY A 33 -3.50 6.91 -4.47
CA GLY A 33 -4.86 7.39 -4.78
C GLY A 33 -5.40 6.88 -6.13
N ASP A 34 -4.51 6.52 -7.04
CA ASP A 34 -4.75 5.93 -8.35
C ASP A 34 -4.76 4.40 -8.35
N ALA A 35 -4.66 3.74 -7.18
CA ALA A 35 -4.69 2.27 -7.07
C ALA A 35 -5.99 1.62 -7.60
N LYS A 36 -7.03 2.42 -7.81
CA LYS A 36 -8.31 1.98 -8.38
C LYS A 36 -8.33 1.97 -9.91
N LEU A 37 -7.27 2.47 -10.54
CA LEU A 37 -7.13 2.49 -11.98
C LEU A 37 -6.12 1.41 -12.37
N PRO A 38 -6.42 0.59 -13.40
CA PRO A 38 -5.47 -0.36 -13.92
C PRO A 38 -4.18 0.33 -14.38
N SER A 39 -3.04 -0.28 -14.07
CA SER A 39 -1.74 0.11 -14.62
C SER A 39 -1.46 -0.51 -15.99
N GLU A 40 -2.03 -1.67 -16.27
CA GLU A 40 -1.88 -2.37 -17.56
C GLU A 40 -3.22 -3.01 -17.97
N PRO A 41 -3.83 -2.59 -19.10
CA PRO A 41 -3.49 -1.37 -19.84
C PRO A 41 -3.63 -0.12 -18.96
N ASP A 42 -2.97 0.98 -19.32
CA ASP A 42 -3.17 2.27 -18.62
C ASP A 42 -4.58 2.77 -18.96
N GLN A 43 -5.52 2.56 -18.04
CA GLN A 43 -6.94 2.78 -18.28
C GLN A 43 -7.51 3.73 -17.22
N PRO A 44 -7.42 5.06 -17.47
CA PRO A 44 -8.03 6.05 -16.59
C PRO A 44 -9.55 6.08 -16.78
N SER A 45 -10.28 6.54 -15.76
CA SER A 45 -11.75 6.51 -15.73
C SER A 45 -12.46 7.35 -16.82
N HIS A 46 -11.75 8.25 -17.48
CA HIS A 46 -12.31 9.08 -18.56
C HIS A 46 -12.23 8.42 -19.94
N VAL A 47 -11.56 7.27 -20.07
CA VAL A 47 -11.46 6.50 -21.30
C VAL A 47 -12.49 5.38 -21.26
N GLY A 48 -13.48 5.44 -22.15
CA GLY A 48 -14.57 4.46 -22.21
C GLY A 48 -14.26 3.19 -23.02
N THR A 49 -13.20 3.20 -23.82
CA THR A 49 -12.77 2.03 -24.61
C THR A 49 -12.34 0.91 -23.69
N ASP A 50 -12.88 -0.29 -23.91
CA ASP A 50 -12.63 -1.51 -23.13
C ASP A 50 -12.86 -1.36 -21.62
N PHE A 51 -13.64 -0.36 -21.19
CA PHE A 51 -13.85 -0.03 -19.77
C PHE A 51 -14.46 -1.18 -18.96
N PHE A 52 -15.26 -2.03 -19.62
CA PHE A 52 -15.90 -3.19 -18.99
C PHE A 52 -15.08 -4.48 -19.10
N ASP A 53 -13.93 -4.48 -19.77
CA ASP A 53 -13.00 -5.62 -19.83
C ASP A 53 -12.05 -5.56 -18.62
N GLY A 54 -12.58 -5.93 -17.45
CA GLY A 54 -11.85 -5.89 -16.18
C GLY A 54 -11.09 -7.17 -15.83
N ASP A 55 -11.31 -8.27 -16.55
CA ASP A 55 -10.79 -9.60 -16.17
C ASP A 55 -9.30 -9.77 -16.51
N SER A 56 -8.79 -8.96 -17.45
CA SER A 56 -7.44 -9.07 -17.99
C SER A 56 -6.48 -7.98 -17.51
N VAL A 57 -6.97 -7.02 -16.71
CA VAL A 57 -6.21 -5.84 -16.30
C VAL A 57 -5.33 -6.11 -15.08
N LYS A 58 -4.29 -5.28 -14.88
CA LYS A 58 -3.35 -5.40 -13.76
C LYS A 58 -3.15 -4.07 -13.03
N PHE A 59 -2.86 -4.16 -11.74
CA PHE A 59 -2.73 -3.01 -10.82
C PHE A 59 -1.34 -2.91 -10.15
N HIS A 60 -0.27 -3.42 -10.77
CA HIS A 60 1.03 -3.63 -10.11
C HIS A 60 2.01 -2.44 -10.15
N ALA A 61 1.80 -1.46 -11.04
CA ALA A 61 2.76 -0.37 -11.25
C ALA A 61 2.40 0.97 -10.57
N ARG A 62 1.24 1.05 -9.90
CA ARG A 62 0.84 2.23 -9.11
C ARG A 62 1.15 1.99 -7.62
N PRO A 63 1.56 3.02 -6.84
CA PRO A 63 1.72 4.43 -7.20
C PRO A 63 3.04 4.77 -7.92
N PHE A 64 4.01 3.86 -7.88
CA PHE A 64 5.30 3.95 -8.54
C PHE A 64 5.89 2.54 -8.64
N PRO A 65 6.87 2.31 -9.54
CA PRO A 65 7.61 1.06 -9.61
C PRO A 65 8.26 0.68 -8.27
N LYS A 66 8.36 -0.62 -8.01
CA LYS A 66 8.92 -1.16 -6.75
C LYS A 66 10.36 -0.70 -6.51
N ASP A 67 11.16 -0.64 -7.56
CA ASP A 67 12.55 -0.21 -7.54
C ASP A 67 12.69 1.27 -7.17
N GLU A 68 11.70 2.12 -7.44
CA GLU A 68 11.70 3.54 -7.05
C GLU A 68 11.13 3.80 -5.66
N ALA A 69 10.44 2.82 -5.05
CA ALA A 69 9.72 2.99 -3.79
C ALA A 69 10.58 3.58 -2.64
N HIS A 70 11.84 3.13 -2.55
CA HIS A 70 12.78 3.59 -1.53
C HIS A 70 13.08 5.10 -1.61
N ILE A 71 13.07 5.68 -2.82
CA ILE A 71 13.30 7.12 -3.06
C ILE A 71 12.10 7.90 -2.51
N HIS A 72 10.88 7.47 -2.82
CA HIS A 72 9.65 8.12 -2.38
C HIS A 72 9.49 8.04 -0.86
N PHE A 73 9.71 6.88 -0.24
CA PHE A 73 9.64 6.74 1.21
C PHE A 73 10.70 7.59 1.92
N SER A 74 11.92 7.66 1.38
CA SER A 74 12.97 8.52 1.92
C SER A 74 12.57 10.01 1.91
N ARG A 75 11.88 10.48 0.86
CA ARG A 75 11.34 11.85 0.79
C ARG A 75 10.26 12.08 1.84
N LEU A 76 9.29 11.16 1.97
CA LEU A 76 8.22 11.27 2.96
C LEU A 76 8.77 11.34 4.39
N THR A 77 9.76 10.51 4.73
CA THR A 77 10.42 10.56 6.03
C THR A 77 11.15 11.88 6.25
N ARG A 78 11.85 12.41 5.24
CA ARG A 78 12.52 13.72 5.32
C ARG A 78 11.54 14.89 5.48
N TRP A 79 10.33 14.77 4.96
CA TRP A 79 9.25 15.73 5.16
C TRP A 79 8.55 15.60 6.52
N GLY A 80 8.94 14.61 7.34
CA GLY A 80 8.44 14.43 8.70
C GLY A 80 7.18 13.56 8.81
N PHE A 81 6.77 12.88 7.74
CA PHE A 81 5.72 11.86 7.82
C PHE A 81 6.24 10.61 8.50
N ASN A 82 5.43 10.04 9.41
CA ASN A 82 5.77 8.82 10.14
C ASN A 82 4.80 7.65 9.87
N THR A 83 3.76 7.90 9.07
CA THR A 83 2.73 6.91 8.73
C THR A 83 2.31 7.07 7.28
N ILE A 84 2.03 5.95 6.60
CA ILE A 84 1.35 5.95 5.31
C ILE A 84 0.06 5.13 5.42
N ARG A 85 -1.00 5.60 4.76
CA ARG A 85 -2.17 4.77 4.46
C ARG A 85 -2.01 4.28 3.03
N TYR A 86 -1.50 3.07 2.87
CA TYR A 86 -1.36 2.44 1.56
C TYR A 86 -2.72 1.96 1.08
N VAL A 87 -3.23 2.58 0.02
CA VAL A 87 -4.51 2.23 -0.58
C VAL A 87 -4.27 1.15 -1.63
N PHE A 88 -4.98 0.04 -1.52
CA PHE A 88 -5.04 -1.00 -2.53
C PHE A 88 -6.48 -1.49 -2.66
N THR A 89 -6.78 -2.15 -3.78
CA THR A 89 -8.12 -2.63 -4.12
C THR A 89 -8.24 -4.13 -3.93
N TRP A 90 -9.48 -4.61 -3.78
CA TRP A 90 -9.73 -6.05 -3.76
C TRP A 90 -9.42 -6.68 -5.11
N GLU A 91 -9.67 -5.94 -6.18
CA GLU A 91 -9.36 -6.27 -7.55
C GLU A 91 -7.84 -6.47 -7.75
N ALA A 92 -6.98 -5.76 -7.01
CA ALA A 92 -5.54 -6.04 -7.01
C ALA A 92 -5.17 -7.34 -6.29
N LEU A 93 -6.00 -7.80 -5.34
CA LEU A 93 -5.81 -9.03 -4.57
C LEU A 93 -6.37 -10.26 -5.27
N GLU A 94 -7.56 -10.15 -5.85
CA GLU A 94 -8.35 -11.23 -6.44
C GLU A 94 -8.81 -10.85 -7.86
N ALA A 95 -7.90 -10.32 -8.67
CA ALA A 95 -8.19 -9.93 -10.07
C ALA A 95 -8.84 -11.04 -10.88
N ALA A 96 -8.44 -12.30 -10.63
CA ALA A 96 -8.92 -13.45 -11.37
C ALA A 96 -10.26 -14.01 -10.85
N GLY A 97 -10.88 -13.35 -9.88
CA GLY A 97 -12.14 -13.71 -9.25
C GLY A 97 -12.02 -14.27 -7.82
N PRO A 98 -13.16 -14.49 -7.15
CA PRO A 98 -13.24 -14.82 -5.73
C PRO A 98 -12.35 -16.00 -5.32
N GLY A 99 -11.55 -15.81 -4.27
CA GLY A 99 -10.65 -16.84 -3.72
C GLY A 99 -9.42 -17.16 -4.58
N ARG A 100 -9.19 -16.42 -5.67
CA ARG A 100 -8.00 -16.57 -6.55
C ARG A 100 -7.01 -15.44 -6.30
N TYR A 101 -6.21 -15.59 -5.24
CA TYR A 101 -5.23 -14.59 -4.83
C TYR A 101 -4.09 -14.38 -5.83
N ALA A 102 -3.90 -13.14 -6.25
CA ALA A 102 -2.76 -12.68 -7.01
C ALA A 102 -1.51 -12.62 -6.12
N ARG A 103 -0.59 -13.57 -6.29
CA ARG A 103 0.69 -13.61 -5.56
C ARG A 103 1.63 -12.45 -5.94
N SER A 104 1.45 -11.81 -7.08
CA SER A 104 2.27 -10.69 -7.54
C SER A 104 2.23 -9.50 -6.58
N LEU A 105 1.09 -9.24 -5.94
CA LEU A 105 0.94 -8.15 -4.96
C LEU A 105 1.70 -8.43 -3.66
N PHE A 106 1.74 -9.69 -3.21
CA PHE A 106 2.25 -10.10 -1.89
C PHE A 106 3.64 -10.74 -1.88
N SER A 107 4.36 -10.76 -3.00
CA SER A 107 5.69 -11.37 -3.09
C SER A 107 6.78 -10.70 -2.21
N THR A 108 6.41 -9.75 -1.36
CA THR A 108 7.25 -9.10 -0.36
C THR A 108 7.23 -9.84 0.98
N GLN A 109 7.85 -11.01 1.07
CA GLN A 109 8.50 -11.43 2.31
C GLN A 109 9.99 -11.20 2.17
N SER A 110 10.47 -10.06 2.71
CA SER A 110 11.75 -9.89 3.41
C SER A 110 12.11 -8.41 3.45
N THR A 111 12.19 -7.89 4.68
CA THR A 111 12.91 -6.67 5.10
C THR A 111 12.50 -5.32 4.49
N PHE A 112 11.63 -4.61 5.23
CA PHE A 112 11.77 -3.17 5.48
C PHE A 112 11.97 -2.97 6.99
#